data_AF-A0A7C3GR87-F1
#
_entry.id   AF-A0A7C3GR87-F1
#
_cell.length_a   1.000
_cell.length_b   1.000
_cell.length_c   1.000
_cell.angle_alpha   90.00
_cell.angle_beta   90.00
_cell.angle_gamma   90.00
#
_symmetry.space_group_name_H-M   'P 1'
#
loop_
_entity.id
_entity.type
_entity.pdbx_description
1 polymer ?
#
loop_
_entity_poly.entity_id
_entity_poly.type
_entity_poly.pdbx_seq_one_letter_code
_entity_poly.pdbx_strand_id
1 'polypeptide(L)'
;MQKDKSFLAENGLEVALNLLRTPTGAASKLPAACPDQGIGELATLDLLAPHVFGRSAHLNGPSALAHMDPPTPWITWATTLWNASLNQNLLHPATAPFAREAEKLVIDWLTPSFGMNGGHFCSGSTLANLTALWAARDAQHITQIVASTSAHLSIKKAARILGLPFVAIPTNAQGQLDTNKLPDLTNACLVLTAGTT
;
A
#
# COMPACT_ATOMS: atom_id res chain seq x y z
N MET A 1 -20.11 -31.42 15.92
CA MET A 1 -20.04 -29.95 15.97
C MET A 1 -20.60 -29.43 14.65
N GLN A 2 -21.71 -28.70 14.68
CA GLN A 2 -22.28 -28.10 13.47
C GLN A 2 -21.29 -27.06 12.96
N LYS A 3 -20.87 -27.14 11.69
CA LYS A 3 -19.99 -26.13 11.11
C LYS A 3 -20.78 -24.83 10.98
N ASP A 4 -20.18 -23.76 11.49
CA ASP A 4 -20.73 -22.42 11.32
C ASP A 4 -20.72 -22.06 9.82
N LYS A 5 -21.89 -21.68 9.32
CA LYS A 5 -22.10 -21.39 7.89
C LYS A 5 -21.36 -20.14 7.44
N SER A 6 -21.02 -19.24 8.36
CA SER A 6 -20.24 -18.03 8.08
C SER A 6 -18.83 -18.34 7.56
N PHE A 7 -18.34 -19.57 7.77
CA PHE A 7 -17.05 -20.05 7.28
C PHE A 7 -17.16 -20.93 6.03
N LEU A 8 -18.34 -20.99 5.41
CA LEU A 8 -18.57 -21.71 4.16
C LEU A 8 -18.82 -20.69 3.05
N ALA A 9 -18.12 -20.86 1.91
CA ALA A 9 -18.29 -20.02 0.72
C ALA A 9 -19.59 -20.35 -0.05
N GLU A 10 -20.71 -20.45 0.67
CA GLU A 10 -22.04 -20.64 0.11
C GLU A 10 -22.52 -19.30 -0.52
N ASN A 11 -23.83 -19.06 -0.53
CA ASN A 11 -24.46 -18.01 -1.32
C ASN A 11 -24.04 -16.56 -0.96
N GLY A 12 -23.41 -16.32 0.20
CA GLY A 12 -23.04 -14.98 0.65
C GLY A 12 -22.01 -14.27 -0.24
N LEU A 13 -21.04 -15.02 -0.79
CA LEU A 13 -20.04 -14.44 -1.70
C LEU A 13 -20.68 -14.01 -3.03
N GLU A 14 -21.61 -14.79 -3.56
CA GLU A 14 -22.35 -14.42 -4.78
C GLU A 14 -23.19 -13.16 -4.59
N VAL A 15 -23.80 -12.99 -3.41
CA VAL A 15 -24.49 -11.74 -3.07
C VAL A 15 -23.51 -10.55 -3.07
N ALA A 16 -22.34 -10.69 -2.44
CA ALA A 16 -21.33 -9.64 -2.44
C ALA A 16 -20.84 -9.27 -3.86
N LEU A 17 -20.63 -10.27 -4.73
CA LEU A 17 -20.24 -10.06 -6.12
C LEU A 17 -21.34 -9.36 -6.94
N ASN A 18 -22.61 -9.70 -6.69
CA ASN A 18 -23.73 -9.02 -7.33
C ASN A 18 -23.84 -7.56 -6.90
N LEU A 19 -23.66 -7.26 -5.61
CA LEU A 19 -23.64 -5.89 -5.08
C LEU A 19 -22.47 -5.05 -5.64
N LEU A 20 -21.31 -5.68 -5.85
CA LEU A 20 -20.17 -5.02 -6.51
C LEU A 20 -20.48 -4.61 -7.95
N ARG A 21 -21.20 -5.46 -8.70
CA ARG A 21 -21.56 -5.21 -10.11
C ARG A 21 -22.66 -4.17 -10.24
N THR A 22 -23.66 -4.26 -9.37
CA THR A 22 -24.84 -3.40 -9.39
C THR A 22 -25.15 -2.97 -7.97
N PRO A 23 -24.56 -1.87 -7.49
CA PRO A 23 -24.92 -1.29 -6.21
C PRO A 23 -26.38 -0.86 -6.25
N THR A 24 -27.21 -1.41 -5.37
CA THR A 24 -28.62 -1.05 -5.26
C THR A 24 -28.90 -0.38 -3.93
N GLY A 25 -29.95 0.45 -3.88
CA GLY A 25 -30.45 1.06 -2.65
C GLY A 25 -29.88 2.44 -2.34
N ALA A 26 -30.47 3.08 -1.32
CA ALA A 26 -30.05 4.36 -0.79
C ALA A 26 -29.31 4.16 0.54
N ALA A 27 -28.24 4.92 0.75
CA ALA A 27 -27.47 4.89 1.99
C ALA A 27 -28.35 5.26 3.20
N SER A 28 -28.54 4.32 4.12
CA SER A 28 -29.28 4.51 5.38
C SER A 28 -28.34 4.93 6.52
N LYS A 29 -28.88 5.31 7.68
CA LYS A 29 -28.06 5.73 8.82
C LYS A 29 -27.35 4.53 9.46
N LEU A 30 -26.02 4.60 9.58
CA LEU A 30 -25.24 3.61 10.33
C LEU A 30 -25.42 3.83 11.86
N PRO A 31 -25.35 2.77 12.67
CA PRO A 31 -25.43 2.90 14.13
C PRO A 31 -24.26 3.75 14.66
N ALA A 32 -24.55 4.62 15.62
CA ALA A 32 -23.54 5.51 16.21
C ALA A 32 -22.64 4.80 17.26
N ALA A 33 -23.08 3.65 17.75
CA ALA A 33 -22.36 2.80 18.69
C ALA A 33 -22.27 1.37 18.14
N CYS A 34 -21.24 0.63 18.55
CA CYS A 34 -21.09 -0.78 18.21
C CYS A 34 -22.25 -1.57 18.86
N PRO A 35 -23.05 -2.33 18.10
CA PRO A 35 -24.15 -3.10 18.66
C PRO A 35 -23.64 -4.32 19.42
N ASP A 36 -24.31 -4.70 20.50
CA ASP A 36 -23.99 -5.89 21.30
C ASP A 36 -24.27 -7.21 20.55
N GLN A 37 -25.06 -7.16 19.47
CA GLN A 37 -25.42 -8.29 18.63
C GLN A 37 -25.16 -7.96 17.16
N GLY A 38 -24.57 -8.92 16.44
CA GLY A 38 -24.35 -8.81 15.00
C GLY A 38 -25.66 -8.89 14.21
N ILE A 39 -25.74 -8.16 13.10
CA ILE A 39 -26.91 -8.19 12.20
C ILE A 39 -26.83 -9.30 11.12
N GLY A 40 -25.73 -10.06 11.10
CA GLY A 40 -25.46 -11.10 10.10
C GLY A 40 -24.83 -10.56 8.81
N GLU A 41 -24.25 -11.45 8.01
CA GLU A 41 -23.42 -11.13 6.85
C GLU A 41 -24.22 -10.45 5.74
N LEU A 42 -25.38 -11.01 5.38
CA LEU A 42 -26.21 -10.49 4.29
C LEU A 42 -26.77 -9.10 4.61
N ALA A 43 -27.32 -8.92 5.81
CA ALA A 43 -27.81 -7.61 6.24
C ALA A 43 -26.67 -6.59 6.36
N THR A 44 -25.46 -7.02 6.72
CA THR A 44 -24.27 -6.16 6.72
C THR A 44 -23.89 -5.74 5.30
N LEU A 45 -23.87 -6.67 4.34
CA LEU A 45 -23.60 -6.36 2.93
C LEU A 45 -24.63 -5.37 2.36
N ASP A 46 -25.92 -5.62 2.58
CA ASP A 46 -27.00 -4.74 2.11
C ASP A 46 -26.94 -3.35 2.76
N LEU A 47 -26.60 -3.28 4.05
CA LEU A 47 -26.45 -2.02 4.77
C LEU A 47 -25.25 -1.20 4.25
N LEU A 48 -24.11 -1.86 4.01
CA LEU A 48 -22.86 -1.17 3.69
C LEU A 48 -22.67 -0.89 2.20
N ALA A 49 -23.17 -1.72 1.29
CA ALA A 49 -22.94 -1.57 -0.14
C ALA A 49 -23.32 -0.17 -0.69
N PRO A 50 -24.46 0.45 -0.32
CA PRO A 50 -24.79 1.80 -0.76
C PRO A 50 -23.80 2.87 -0.26
N HIS A 51 -23.21 2.68 0.93
CA HIS A 51 -22.20 3.60 1.45
C HIS A 51 -20.86 3.40 0.76
N VAL A 52 -20.41 2.16 0.64
CA VAL A 52 -19.10 1.82 0.08
C VAL A 52 -19.05 2.16 -1.41
N PHE A 53 -20.04 1.72 -2.19
CA PHE A 53 -20.03 1.94 -3.63
C PHE A 53 -20.66 3.28 -4.04
N GLY A 54 -21.75 3.68 -3.39
CA GLY A 54 -22.48 4.91 -3.76
C GLY A 54 -21.86 6.21 -3.27
N ARG A 55 -20.90 6.16 -2.33
CA ARG A 55 -20.23 7.35 -1.77
C ARG A 55 -18.70 7.29 -1.85
N SER A 56 -18.15 6.42 -2.70
CA SER A 56 -16.70 6.35 -2.92
C SER A 56 -16.25 7.36 -3.99
N ALA A 57 -14.96 7.71 -3.95
CA ALA A 57 -14.31 8.34 -5.08
C ALA A 57 -14.05 7.28 -6.15
N HIS A 58 -14.60 7.47 -7.36
CA HIS A 58 -14.39 6.55 -8.49
C HIS A 58 -13.03 6.79 -9.16
N LEU A 59 -11.95 6.46 -8.46
CA LEU A 59 -10.56 6.68 -8.91
C LEU A 59 -10.18 5.84 -10.14
N ASN A 60 -10.96 4.81 -10.46
CA ASN A 60 -10.80 4.01 -11.67
C ASN A 60 -11.53 4.60 -12.89
N GLY A 61 -12.24 5.72 -12.73
CA GLY A 61 -12.98 6.36 -13.82
C GLY A 61 -12.06 7.10 -14.81
N PRO A 62 -12.46 7.24 -16.09
CA PRO A 62 -11.64 7.93 -17.10
C PRO A 62 -11.44 9.43 -16.81
N SER A 63 -12.21 10.01 -15.88
CA SER A 63 -12.11 11.40 -15.45
C SER A 63 -11.32 11.58 -14.14
N ALA A 64 -10.83 10.50 -13.52
CA ALA A 64 -9.99 10.59 -12.33
C ALA A 64 -8.56 10.95 -12.73
N LEU A 65 -8.21 12.23 -12.58
CA LEU A 65 -6.93 12.81 -13.03
C LEU A 65 -6.02 13.31 -11.89
N ALA A 66 -6.44 13.13 -10.63
CA ALA A 66 -5.72 13.61 -9.46
C ALA A 66 -4.94 12.48 -8.76
N HIS A 67 -4.01 12.87 -7.89
CA HIS A 67 -3.39 12.02 -6.85
C HIS A 67 -2.60 10.77 -7.27
N MET A 68 -2.40 10.55 -8.58
CA MET A 68 -1.66 9.39 -9.10
C MET A 68 -2.26 8.04 -8.70
N ASP A 69 -3.59 7.95 -8.61
CA ASP A 69 -4.29 6.70 -8.31
C ASP A 69 -4.61 5.92 -9.61
N PRO A 70 -3.81 4.90 -10.00
CA PRO A 70 -4.08 4.15 -11.21
C PRO A 70 -5.29 3.23 -11.03
N PRO A 71 -6.05 2.95 -12.11
CA PRO A 71 -7.07 1.91 -12.07
C PRO A 71 -6.44 0.54 -11.77
N THR A 72 -7.01 -0.19 -10.82
CA THR A 72 -6.54 -1.53 -10.45
C THR A 72 -7.10 -2.59 -11.41
N PRO A 73 -6.28 -3.48 -12.00
CA PRO A 73 -6.77 -4.59 -12.81
C PRO A 73 -7.66 -5.54 -12.00
N TRP A 74 -8.77 -6.03 -12.57
CA TRP A 74 -9.76 -6.87 -11.86
C TRP A 74 -9.15 -8.14 -11.23
N ILE A 75 -8.07 -8.68 -11.81
CA ILE A 75 -7.36 -9.86 -11.27
C ILE A 75 -6.84 -9.59 -9.85
N THR A 76 -6.47 -8.35 -9.53
CA THR A 76 -5.98 -7.98 -8.19
C THR A 76 -7.08 -8.10 -7.13
N TRP A 77 -8.35 -7.90 -7.51
CA TRP A 77 -9.49 -8.05 -6.61
C TRP A 77 -9.73 -9.53 -6.30
N ALA A 78 -9.68 -10.37 -7.33
CA ALA A 78 -9.84 -11.83 -7.19
C ALA A 78 -8.72 -12.44 -6.34
N THR A 79 -7.45 -12.07 -6.58
CA THR A 79 -6.32 -12.61 -5.79
C THR A 79 -6.33 -12.10 -4.36
N THR A 80 -6.80 -10.87 -4.12
CA THR A 80 -7.02 -10.35 -2.75
C THR A 80 -8.07 -11.17 -2.01
N LEU A 81 -9.18 -11.52 -2.68
CA LEU A 81 -10.20 -12.40 -2.12
C LEU A 81 -9.63 -13.78 -1.76
N TRP A 82 -8.81 -14.37 -2.63
CA TRP A 82 -8.14 -15.65 -2.34
C TRP A 82 -7.25 -15.55 -1.08
N ASN A 83 -6.42 -14.50 -1.01
CA ASN A 83 -5.55 -14.28 0.14
C ASN A 83 -6.35 -14.12 1.44
N ALA A 84 -7.43 -13.33 1.40
CA ALA A 84 -8.33 -13.15 2.54
C ALA A 84 -9.01 -14.46 2.96
N SER A 85 -9.47 -15.27 2.00
CA SER A 85 -10.16 -16.53 2.28
C SER A 85 -9.26 -17.59 2.93
N LEU A 86 -7.95 -17.55 2.65
CA LEU A 86 -6.98 -18.51 3.18
C LEU A 86 -6.33 -18.04 4.48
N ASN A 87 -6.49 -16.77 4.86
CA ASN A 87 -5.90 -16.16 6.05
C ASN A 87 -4.39 -16.46 6.20
N GLN A 88 -3.66 -16.46 5.08
CA GLN A 88 -2.22 -16.70 5.08
C GLN A 88 -1.46 -15.43 5.48
N ASN A 89 -0.30 -15.62 6.09
CA ASN A 89 0.64 -14.55 6.37
C ASN A 89 2.08 -15.05 6.22
N LEU A 90 2.98 -14.11 5.91
CA LEU A 90 4.38 -14.38 5.58
C LEU A 90 5.29 -14.53 6.82
N LEU A 91 4.73 -14.67 8.03
CA LEU A 91 5.51 -14.80 9.28
C LEU A 91 6.38 -16.06 9.29
N HIS A 92 5.85 -17.19 8.80
CA HIS A 92 6.53 -18.48 8.83
C HIS A 92 6.31 -19.26 7.52
N PRO A 93 7.27 -20.06 7.03
CA PRO A 93 7.07 -20.86 5.81
C PRO A 93 5.82 -21.73 5.83
N ALA A 94 5.50 -22.31 6.99
CA ALA A 94 4.31 -23.17 7.15
C ALA A 94 2.97 -22.42 7.00
N THR A 95 2.94 -21.10 7.16
CA THR A 95 1.71 -20.28 7.06
C THR A 95 1.53 -19.64 5.68
N ALA A 96 2.52 -19.76 4.80
CA ALA A 96 2.53 -19.19 3.45
C ALA A 96 3.49 -19.96 2.52
N PRO A 97 3.25 -21.26 2.27
CA PRO A 97 4.21 -22.13 1.59
C PRO A 97 4.54 -21.62 0.18
N PHE A 98 3.52 -21.27 -0.60
CA PHE A 98 3.71 -20.73 -1.95
C PHE A 98 3.95 -19.21 -1.98
N ALA A 99 3.32 -18.44 -1.08
CA ALA A 99 3.39 -16.98 -1.13
C ALA A 99 4.82 -16.44 -0.96
N ARG A 100 5.67 -17.11 -0.17
CA ARG A 100 7.10 -16.77 -0.05
C ARG A 100 7.89 -17.04 -1.33
N GLU A 101 7.60 -18.15 -1.99
CA GLU A 101 8.24 -18.52 -3.27
C GLU A 101 7.84 -17.54 -4.36
N ALA A 102 6.55 -17.20 -4.42
CA ALA A 102 6.01 -16.21 -5.36
C ALA A 102 6.62 -14.82 -5.14
N GLU A 103 6.76 -14.36 -3.89
CA GLU A 103 7.43 -13.10 -3.59
C GLU A 103 8.87 -13.10 -4.10
N LYS A 104 9.64 -14.14 -3.77
CA LYS A 104 11.02 -14.25 -4.23
C LYS A 104 11.11 -14.21 -5.76
N LEU A 105 10.26 -14.97 -6.44
CA LEU A 105 10.26 -15.06 -7.89
C LEU A 105 9.98 -13.69 -8.55
N VAL A 106 9.01 -12.93 -8.04
CA VAL A 106 8.69 -11.60 -8.56
C VAL A 106 9.83 -10.61 -8.29
N ILE A 107 10.44 -10.66 -7.11
CA ILE A 107 11.61 -9.82 -6.80
C ILE A 107 12.79 -10.17 -7.72
N ASP A 108 13.07 -11.45 -7.95
CA ASP A 108 14.12 -11.90 -8.87
C ASP A 108 13.86 -11.43 -10.32
N TRP A 109 12.59 -11.34 -10.75
CA TRP A 109 12.24 -10.79 -12.06
C TRP A 109 12.44 -9.27 -12.16
N LEU A 110 12.18 -8.52 -11.09
CA LEU A 110 12.19 -7.05 -11.11
C LEU A 110 13.57 -6.46 -10.85
N THR A 111 14.33 -7.02 -9.91
CA THR A 111 15.59 -6.45 -9.42
C THR A 111 16.66 -6.19 -10.51
N PRO A 112 16.82 -7.02 -11.57
CA PRO A 112 17.79 -6.74 -12.62
C PRO A 112 17.53 -5.43 -13.37
N SER A 113 16.26 -5.03 -13.55
CA SER A 113 15.90 -3.76 -14.19
C SER A 113 16.37 -2.54 -13.40
N PHE A 114 16.69 -2.70 -12.12
CA PHE A 114 17.21 -1.66 -11.24
C PHE A 114 18.70 -1.83 -10.92
N GLY A 115 19.38 -2.82 -11.52
CA GLY A 115 20.77 -3.15 -11.20
C GLY A 115 20.95 -3.66 -9.77
N MET A 116 19.91 -4.26 -9.19
CA MET A 116 19.89 -4.78 -7.82
C MET A 116 19.82 -6.32 -7.81
N ASN A 117 20.04 -6.93 -6.65
CA ASN A 117 20.03 -8.38 -6.46
C ASN A 117 19.13 -8.84 -5.30
N GLY A 118 18.25 -7.98 -4.80
CA GLY A 118 17.38 -8.28 -3.68
C GLY A 118 16.30 -7.21 -3.48
N GLY A 119 15.28 -7.58 -2.71
CA GLY A 119 14.14 -6.73 -2.42
C GLY A 119 13.12 -7.45 -1.53
N HIS A 120 12.14 -6.69 -1.05
CA HIS A 120 11.03 -7.20 -0.25
C HIS A 120 9.79 -6.33 -0.49
N PHE A 121 8.61 -6.94 -0.54
CA PHE A 121 7.38 -6.17 -0.66
C PHE A 121 7.12 -5.32 0.58
N CYS A 122 6.64 -4.10 0.36
CA CYS A 122 6.20 -3.19 1.40
C CYS A 122 4.74 -2.83 1.15
N SER A 123 4.00 -2.48 2.20
CA SER A 123 2.59 -2.04 2.09
C SER A 123 2.41 -0.70 1.37
N GLY A 124 3.50 -0.01 1.02
CA GLY A 124 3.50 1.25 0.29
C GLY A 124 4.86 1.95 0.36
N SER A 125 5.01 3.01 -0.44
CA SER A 125 6.27 3.76 -0.59
C SER A 125 6.77 4.40 0.72
N THR A 126 5.87 4.80 1.62
CA THR A 126 6.27 5.35 2.93
C THR A 126 7.05 4.32 3.76
N LEU A 127 6.59 3.07 3.79
CA LEU A 127 7.29 2.02 4.52
C LEU A 127 8.54 1.58 3.77
N ALA A 128 8.50 1.49 2.44
CA ALA A 128 9.69 1.20 1.63
C ALA A 128 10.81 2.22 1.86
N ASN A 129 10.49 3.52 1.87
CA ASN A 129 11.46 4.59 2.16
C ASN A 129 12.02 4.47 3.58
N LEU A 130 11.18 4.22 4.58
CA LEU A 130 11.64 4.02 5.95
C LEU A 130 12.59 2.83 6.05
N THR A 131 12.22 1.69 5.43
CA THR A 131 13.04 0.47 5.41
C THR A 131 14.39 0.70 4.73
N ALA A 132 14.41 1.37 3.58
CA ALA A 132 15.64 1.66 2.85
C ALA A 132 16.58 2.58 3.65
N LEU A 133 16.03 3.65 4.25
CA LEU A 133 16.80 4.60 5.06
C LEU A 133 17.28 3.96 6.38
N TRP A 134 16.47 3.08 6.98
CA TRP A 134 16.86 2.30 8.14
C TRP A 134 18.01 1.37 7.81
N ALA A 135 17.93 0.64 6.69
CA ALA A 135 19.01 -0.23 6.23
C ALA A 135 20.30 0.57 5.95
N ALA A 136 20.20 1.74 5.31
CA ALA A 136 21.35 2.62 5.09
C ALA A 136 22.00 3.09 6.40
N ARG A 137 21.19 3.45 7.40
CA ARG A 137 21.67 3.84 8.75
C ARG A 137 22.42 2.71 9.43
N ASP A 138 21.85 1.52 9.44
CA ASP A 138 22.42 0.42 10.22
C ASP A 138 23.60 -0.24 9.49
N ALA A 139 23.57 -0.31 8.16
CA ALA A 139 24.62 -0.95 7.36
C ALA A 139 25.80 -0.03 7.00
N GLN A 140 25.55 1.28 6.82
CA GLN A 140 26.57 2.24 6.36
C GLN A 140 26.79 3.39 7.36
N HIS A 141 26.13 3.37 8.52
CA HIS A 141 26.29 4.37 9.58
C HIS A 141 26.10 5.82 9.10
N ILE A 142 25.17 6.03 8.16
CA ILE A 142 24.84 7.38 7.68
C ILE A 142 24.45 8.28 8.85
N THR A 143 24.86 9.54 8.79
CA THR A 143 24.61 10.54 9.83
C THR A 143 23.57 11.56 9.42
N GLN A 144 23.12 11.54 8.16
CA GLN A 144 22.13 12.46 7.62
C GLN A 144 21.43 11.88 6.38
N ILE A 145 20.25 12.42 6.10
CA ILE A 145 19.47 12.13 4.90
C ILE A 145 19.36 13.42 4.08
N VAL A 146 19.72 13.34 2.80
CA VAL A 146 19.69 14.47 1.87
C VAL A 146 18.64 14.17 0.81
N ALA A 147 17.73 15.10 0.52
CA ALA A 147 16.77 14.94 -0.57
C ALA A 147 16.34 16.31 -1.12
N SER A 148 15.64 16.33 -2.25
CA SER A 148 15.13 17.60 -2.79
C SER A 148 14.01 18.18 -1.93
N THR A 149 13.78 19.49 -2.05
CA THR A 149 12.61 20.15 -1.46
C THR A 149 11.28 19.62 -1.98
N SER A 150 11.28 18.99 -3.16
CA SER A 150 10.12 18.35 -3.79
C SER A 150 10.03 16.85 -3.50
N ALA A 151 10.92 16.31 -2.66
CA ALA A 151 10.83 14.91 -2.24
C ALA A 151 9.54 14.68 -1.44
N HIS A 152 8.93 13.50 -1.62
CA HIS A 152 7.70 13.15 -0.93
C HIS A 152 7.87 13.24 0.60
N LEU A 153 6.83 13.71 1.29
CA LEU A 153 6.85 13.99 2.74
C LEU A 153 7.32 12.79 3.59
N SER A 154 7.16 11.56 3.07
CA SER A 154 7.59 10.33 3.75
C SER A 154 9.10 10.29 4.02
N ILE A 155 9.93 10.97 3.23
CA ILE A 155 11.38 11.03 3.46
C ILE A 155 11.70 11.83 4.73
N LYS A 156 11.14 13.04 4.84
CA LYS A 156 11.29 13.88 6.03
C LYS A 156 10.69 13.21 7.28
N LYS A 157 9.56 12.51 7.13
CA LYS A 157 8.96 11.70 8.19
C LYS A 157 9.90 10.57 8.63
N ALA A 158 10.47 9.81 7.69
CA ALA A 158 11.39 8.72 7.97
C ALA A 158 12.66 9.21 8.68
N ALA A 159 13.25 10.32 8.23
CA ALA A 159 14.40 10.94 8.89
C ALA A 159 14.13 11.24 10.37
N ARG A 160 12.96 11.81 10.67
CA ARG A 160 12.55 12.10 12.05
C ARG A 160 12.33 10.84 12.88
N ILE A 161 11.74 9.78 12.32
CA ILE A 161 11.56 8.49 13.00
C ILE A 161 12.91 7.84 13.32
N LEU A 162 13.86 7.92 12.38
CA LEU A 162 15.18 7.31 12.52
C LEU A 162 16.16 8.14 13.37
N GLY A 163 15.77 9.36 13.75
CA GLY A 163 16.62 10.28 14.51
C GLY A 163 17.74 10.91 13.69
N LEU A 164 17.60 10.99 12.37
CA LEU A 164 18.61 11.53 11.46
C LEU A 164 18.27 12.96 11.00
N PRO A 165 19.24 13.88 10.96
CA PRO A 165 19.12 15.16 10.28
C PRO A 165 18.62 15.01 8.83
N PHE A 166 17.73 15.90 8.42
CA PHE A 166 17.24 15.99 7.04
C PHE A 166 17.72 17.28 6.40
N VAL A 167 18.46 17.16 5.29
CA VAL A 167 18.97 18.29 4.51
C VAL A 167 18.17 18.39 3.20
N ALA A 168 17.44 19.48 3.04
CA ALA A 168 16.63 19.75 1.86
C ALA A 168 17.42 20.55 0.82
N ILE A 169 17.49 20.03 -0.41
CA ILE A 169 18.17 20.67 -1.54
C ILE A 169 17.13 21.30 -2.47
N PRO A 170 17.26 22.58 -2.83
CA PRO A 170 16.35 23.21 -3.78
C PRO A 170 16.30 22.46 -5.11
N THR A 171 15.19 22.61 -5.84
CA THR A 171 15.09 22.15 -7.22
C THR A 171 15.47 23.25 -8.22
N ASN A 172 15.95 22.86 -9.39
CA ASN A 172 16.12 23.75 -10.54
C ASN A 172 14.77 24.05 -11.22
N ALA A 173 14.80 24.85 -12.29
CA ALA A 173 13.60 25.23 -13.05
C ALA A 173 12.88 24.05 -13.72
N GLN A 174 13.55 22.89 -13.88
CA GLN A 174 12.98 21.65 -14.42
C GLN A 174 12.43 20.73 -13.32
N GLY A 175 12.42 21.16 -12.05
CA GLY A 175 11.94 20.36 -10.93
C GLY A 175 12.93 19.28 -10.46
N GLN A 176 14.15 19.28 -10.99
CA GLN A 176 15.20 18.32 -10.60
C GLN A 176 15.97 18.86 -9.38
N LEU A 177 16.56 17.97 -8.58
CA LEU A 177 17.46 18.36 -7.50
C LEU A 177 18.63 19.20 -8.06
N ASP A 178 18.88 20.38 -7.48
CA ASP A 178 20.00 21.25 -7.90
C ASP A 178 21.33 20.69 -7.40
N THR A 179 22.06 20.02 -8.29
CA THR A 179 23.31 19.33 -7.96
C THR A 179 24.42 20.29 -7.52
N ASN A 180 24.35 21.57 -7.90
CA ASN A 180 25.35 22.57 -7.49
C ASN A 180 25.22 22.95 -6.01
N LYS A 181 24.11 22.57 -5.36
CA LYS A 181 23.82 22.86 -3.95
C LYS A 181 23.97 21.64 -3.04
N LEU A 182 24.50 20.54 -3.55
CA LEU A 182 24.72 19.33 -2.77
C LEU A 182 25.75 19.59 -1.64
N PRO A 183 25.49 19.11 -0.41
CA PRO A 183 26.46 19.15 0.66
C PRO A 183 27.51 18.04 0.45
N ASP A 184 28.45 17.92 1.39
CA ASP A 184 29.27 16.71 1.50
C ASP A 184 28.38 15.48 1.76
N LEU A 185 28.53 14.46 0.91
CA LEU A 185 27.75 13.23 0.93
C LEU A 185 28.47 12.05 1.59
N THR A 186 29.70 12.22 2.11
CA THR A 186 30.56 11.13 2.60
C THR A 186 29.85 10.19 3.59
N ASN A 187 29.02 10.73 4.49
CA ASN A 187 28.21 9.94 5.44
C ASN A 187 26.70 10.22 5.30
N ALA A 188 26.24 10.57 4.11
CA ALA A 188 24.85 10.89 3.83
C ALA A 188 24.16 9.79 3.03
N CYS A 189 22.86 9.60 3.25
CA CYS A 189 22.01 8.94 2.26
C CYS A 189 21.31 9.99 1.41
N LEU A 190 21.68 10.06 0.13
CA LEU A 190 21.01 10.89 -0.87
C LEU A 190 19.79 10.14 -1.42
N VAL A 191 18.61 10.74 -1.29
CA VAL A 191 17.36 10.23 -1.86
C VAL A 191 17.03 11.00 -3.13
N LEU A 192 16.97 10.28 -4.25
CA LEU A 192 16.56 10.80 -5.55
C LEU A 192 15.10 10.40 -5.82
N THR A 193 14.29 11.34 -6.32
CA THR A 193 12.89 11.10 -6.66
C THR A 193 12.73 11.04 -8.18
N ALA A 194 12.28 9.89 -8.69
CA ALA A 194 11.90 9.72 -10.09
C ALA A 194 10.38 9.85 -10.24
N GLY A 195 9.91 11.04 -10.66
CA GLY A 195 8.49 11.40 -10.68
C GLY A 195 8.04 12.05 -9.37
N THR A 196 8.15 13.38 -9.29
CA THR A 196 7.66 14.13 -8.11
C THR A 196 6.13 14.20 -8.12
N THR A 197 5.53 14.15 -6.92
CA THR A 197 4.08 14.28 -6.70
C THR A 197 3.59 15.70 -6.91
#